data_AF-A0A1T4WPH5-F1
#
_entry.id   AF-A0A1T4WPH5-F1
#
_cell.length_a   1.000
_cell.length_b   1.000
_cell.length_c   1.000
_cell.angle_alpha   90.00
_cell.angle_beta   90.00
_cell.angle_gamma   90.00
#
_symmetry.space_group_name_H-M   'P 1'
#
loop_
_entity.id
_entity.type
_entity.pdbx_description
1 polymer ?
#
loop_
_entity_poly.entity_id
_entity_poly.type
_entity_poly.pdbx_seq_one_letter_code
_entity_poly.pdbx_strand_id
1 'polypeptide(L)' 'MHEQKKGKFFYHENGVTYFTKRTERSILFVLTLIMLGWGIVEGLIGLGH' A
#
# COMPACT_ATOMS: atom_id res chain seq x y z
N MET A 1 25.68 17.71 15.53
CA MET A 1 24.38 17.68 14.81
C MET A 1 24.13 16.25 14.38
N HIS A 2 23.23 15.52 15.05
CA HIS A 2 22.83 14.19 14.61
C HIS A 2 21.92 14.35 13.38
N GLU A 3 22.51 14.28 12.19
CA GLU A 3 21.76 14.18 10.93
C GLU A 3 21.13 12.79 10.87
N GLN A 4 19.89 12.71 11.35
CA GLN A 4 19.06 11.53 11.15
C GLN A 4 18.75 11.42 9.66
N LYS A 5 19.58 10.68 8.91
CA LYS A 5 19.27 10.18 7.57
C LYS A 5 18.17 9.11 7.65
N LYS A 6 17.00 9.50 8.17
CA LYS A 6 15.79 8.70 8.09
C LYS A 6 15.22 8.85 6.68
N GLY A 7 15.31 7.77 5.92
CA GLY A 7 14.25 7.35 5.01
C GLY A 7 14.07 8.16 3.73
N LYS A 8 14.88 7.89 2.70
CA LYS A 8 14.39 7.97 1.32
C LYS A 8 13.93 6.60 0.87
N PHE A 9 12.79 6.17 1.41
CA PHE A 9 12.06 4.99 0.93
C PHE A 9 11.25 5.28 -0.35
N PHE A 10 11.10 6.57 -0.65
CA PHE A 10 10.38 7.11 -1.78
C PHE A 10 11.34 8.05 -2.51
N TYR A 11 11.84 7.60 -3.65
CA TYR A 11 12.56 8.45 -4.59
C TYR A 11 11.51 9.04 -5.53
N HIS A 12 11.13 10.28 -5.27
CA HIS A 12 10.17 11.01 -6.11
C HIS A 12 10.97 11.80 -7.15
N GLU A 13 10.98 11.32 -8.39
CA GLU A 13 11.60 11.99 -9.53
C GLU A 13 10.58 12.08 -10.67
N ASN A 14 10.36 13.28 -11.22
CA ASN A 14 9.59 13.53 -12.44
C ASN A 14 8.19 12.91 -12.54
N GLY A 15 7.34 13.10 -11.51
CA GLY A 15 5.91 12.72 -11.60
C GLY A 15 5.64 11.21 -11.64
N VAL A 16 6.68 10.38 -11.57
CA VAL A 16 6.60 8.93 -11.50
C VAL A 16 7.28 8.50 -10.21
N THR A 17 6.50 8.01 -9.25
CA THR A 17 7.08 7.49 -8.00
C THR A 17 7.76 6.17 -8.32
N TYR A 18 9.08 6.19 -8.50
CA TYR A 18 9.88 4.99 -8.69
C TYR A 18 9.90 4.21 -7.38
N PHE A 19 9.01 3.23 -7.30
CA PHE A 19 8.89 2.35 -6.16
C PHE A 19 10.02 1.33 -6.20
N THR A 20 10.92 1.40 -5.23
CA THR A 20 11.87 0.31 -4.95
C THR A 20 11.08 -0.99 -4.74
N LYS A 21 11.65 -2.17 -5.07
CA LYS A 21 11.03 -3.49 -4.89
C LYS A 21 10.29 -3.70 -3.57
N ARG A 22 10.73 -3.03 -2.50
CA ARG A 22 10.09 -3.05 -1.18
C ARG A 22 8.72 -2.37 -1.16
N THR A 23 8.55 -1.28 -1.91
CA THR A 23 7.29 -0.54 -1.97
C THR A 23 6.31 -1.14 -2.97
N GLU A 24 6.79 -1.72 -4.08
CA GLU A 24 5.93 -2.52 -4.98
C GLU A 24 5.25 -3.65 -4.20
N ARG A 25 6.03 -4.41 -3.41
CA ARG A 25 5.47 -5.45 -2.54
C ARG A 25 4.47 -4.89 -1.52
N SER A 26 4.76 -3.72 -0.94
CA SER A 26 3.88 -3.10 0.05
C SER A 26 2.57 -2.61 -0.56
N ILE A 27 2.60 -2.01 -1.75
CA ILE A 27 1.42 -1.51 -2.46
C ILE A 27 0.54 -2.69 -2.87
N LEU A 28 1.12 -3.72 -3.48
CA LEU A 28 0.40 -4.94 -3.84
C LEU A 28 -0.22 -5.59 -2.62
N PHE A 29 0.49 -5.63 -1.49
CA PHE A 29 -0.03 -6.18 -0.25
C PHE A 29 -1.22 -5.37 0.30
N VAL A 30 -1.12 -4.03 0.29
CA VAL A 30 -2.22 -3.14 0.71
C VAL A 30 -3.43 -3.29 -0.21
N LEU A 31 -3.23 -3.34 -1.53
CA LEU A 31 -4.29 -3.59 -2.51
C LEU A 31 -4.99 -4.93 -2.26
N THR A 32 -4.23 -6.00 -1.98
CA THR A 32 -4.78 -7.31 -1.62
C THR A 32 -5.60 -7.24 -0.34
N LEU A 33 -5.13 -6.55 0.70
CA LEU A 33 -5.89 -6.38 1.94
C LEU A 33 -7.19 -5.60 1.72
N ILE A 34 -7.18 -4.57 0.87
CA ILE A 34 -8.39 -3.82 0.50
C ILE A 34 -9.38 -4.73 -0.22
N MET A 35 -8.94 -5.47 -1.24
CA MET A 35 -9.78 -6.44 -1.98
C MET A 35 -10.34 -7.52 -1.05
N LEU A 36 -9.53 -8.03 -0.13
CA LEU A 36 -9.94 -9.04 0.84
C LEU A 36 -10.98 -8.49 1.81
N GLY A 37 -10.74 -7.29 2.36
CA GLY A 37 -11.69 -6.60 3.23
C GLY A 37 -13.00 -6.30 2.50
N TRP A 38 -12.91 -5.87 1.24
CA TRP A 38 -14.08 -5.61 0.40
C TRP A 38 -14.92 -6.87 0.19
N GLY A 39 -14.31 -7.99 -0.16
CA GLY A 39 -15.03 -9.27 -0.32
C GLY A 39 -15.67 -9.77 0.97
N ILE A 40 -15.02 -9.56 2.12
CA ILE A 40 -15.61 -9.91 3.44
C ILE A 40 -16.80 -9.00 3.76
N VAL A 41 -16.65 -7.69 3.54
CA VAL A 41 -17.72 -6.70 3.76
C VAL A 41 -18.91 -6.97 2.84
N GLU A 42 -18.67 -7.21 1.55
CA GLU A 42 -19.70 -7.56 0.58
C GLU A 42 -20.39 -8.89 0.96
N GLY A 43 -19.62 -9.90 1.37
CA GLY A 43 -20.18 -11.18 1.83
C GLY A 43 -21.04 -11.04 3.09
N LEU A 44 -20.63 -10.22 4.06
CA LEU A 44 -21.40 -9.95 5.28
C LEU A 44 -22.66 -9.12 5.01
N ILE A 45 -22.55 -8.09 4.16
CA ILE A 45 -23.69 -7.24 3.77
C ILE A 45 -24.67 -8.04 2.90
N GLY A 46 -24.19 -8.88 1.98
CA GLY A 46 -25.00 -9.69 1.07
C GLY A 46 -25.70 -10.88 1.73
N LEU A 47 -25.20 -11.37 2.87
CA LEU A 47 -25.88 -12.41 3.67
C LEU A 47 -26.97 -11.86 4.61
N GLY A 48 -27.05 -10.54 4.78
CA GLY A 48 -28.02 -9.86 5.64
C GLY A 48 -29.28 -9.34 4.92
N HIS A 49 -29.40 -9.58 3.61
CA HIS A 49 -30.50 -9.15 2.75
C HIS A 49 -31.15 -10.35 2.04
#